data_AF-A0A4R1W9L1-F1
#
_entry.id   AF-A0A4R1W9L1-F1
#
_cell.length_a   1.000
_cell.length_b   1.000
_cell.length_c   1.000
_cell.angle_alpha   90.00
_cell.angle_beta   90.00
_cell.angle_gamma   90.00
#
_symmetry.space_group_name_H-M   'P 1'
#
loop_
_entity.id
_entity.type
_entity.pdbx_description
1 polymer ?
#
loop_
_entity_poly.entity_id
_entity_poly.type
_entity_poly.pdbx_seq_one_letter_code
_entity_poly.pdbx_strand_id
1 'polypeptide(L)'
;MSTIGAAPDGGDGEIADRQVDIVALGIVTAAILLFVATGSAIGPSVVKSLLGQGPGPDRFLLNAFLLNVAIIIFGWSRYRQLCEEIRQRKRAEQRARHLAETDPLTGFLNRRSFHRAVDEMIRKAELQGRAVVLAMIDLDNFKQVNDYNGHNTGDRLLQECARRISGCLPHQALISRIGGDEFSVAIPFDLTRVDRIDRIAASLVEAIGQSASVNAINIEVTASIGLARSDFPPAHGDRPDARALLEMADVAMYHAKRQGRNSYYWFEAPMAAEMRFRNELEFGIRQGIPRGEFVPFYEQQIDLHTGELTGFEMLARWNSPQFGIVAPDIFIPIAEEIGAIADLSECVIAQALDDAKGWDSRLTLSVNISPLQLRDPWFAQKLLKLLLEASFPPHRLEIEITESCLHQNLAQVRTLITSLKNQGIKVSLDDFGTGYSSLALLRSLPFDRIKIDRSFVSSLTDNKDSAAIVHAIAMLGKGLDMPVTAEGIETSEVLSHLQQYDQIKGQGYLYGRPRPAAQLAEWLEGMELVADSEAISDLEALRSQIEAKREAELSSAAESTDDPQARQA
;
A
#
# COMPACT_ATOMS: atom_id res chain seq x y z
N MET A 1 48.64 31.28 22.02
CA MET A 1 49.33 29.98 22.08
C MET A 1 48.72 29.08 21.01
N SER A 2 49.55 28.69 20.02
CA SER A 2 49.43 27.50 19.15
C SER A 2 48.20 27.43 18.21
N THR A 3 48.20 27.90 16.95
CA THR A 3 48.85 27.47 15.67
C THR A 3 48.45 26.10 15.09
N ILE A 4 48.19 26.12 13.76
CA ILE A 4 48.14 25.03 12.74
C ILE A 4 46.82 24.23 12.72
N GLY A 5 46.10 23.93 11.62
CA GLY A 5 46.20 23.93 10.14
C GLY A 5 44.95 23.10 9.68
N ALA A 6 44.40 23.09 8.46
CA ALA A 6 44.89 23.34 7.12
C ALA A 6 43.69 23.65 6.20
N ALA A 7 43.91 24.50 5.20
CA ALA A 7 43.10 24.62 4.00
C ALA A 7 43.66 23.66 2.93
N PRO A 8 42.86 23.09 2.01
CA PRO A 8 43.41 22.41 0.85
C PRO A 8 43.38 23.29 -0.41
N ASP A 9 44.58 23.56 -0.93
CA ASP A 9 44.99 23.35 -2.33
C ASP A 9 44.11 23.87 -3.47
N GLY A 10 44.06 25.20 -3.62
CA GLY A 10 43.61 25.85 -4.86
C GLY A 10 44.71 26.58 -5.66
N GLY A 11 45.91 26.77 -5.10
CA GLY A 11 46.92 27.70 -5.65
C GLY A 11 47.98 27.08 -6.57
N ASP A 12 48.43 25.86 -6.27
CA ASP A 12 49.64 25.32 -6.93
C ASP A 12 49.36 24.74 -8.32
N GLY A 13 48.13 24.28 -8.58
CA GLY A 13 47.71 23.78 -9.90
C GLY A 13 47.59 24.89 -10.95
N GLU A 14 47.07 26.07 -10.57
CA GLU A 14 46.86 27.20 -11.49
C GLU A 14 48.16 27.87 -11.91
N ILE A 15 49.17 27.91 -11.02
CA ILE A 15 50.48 28.51 -11.31
C ILE A 15 51.32 27.59 -12.21
N ALA A 16 51.26 26.27 -12.00
CA ALA A 16 51.93 25.29 -12.83
C ALA A 16 51.35 25.25 -14.26
N ASP A 17 50.01 25.29 -14.42
CA ASP A 17 49.36 25.31 -15.73
C ASP A 17 49.70 26.59 -16.51
N ARG A 18 49.75 27.74 -15.84
CA ARG A 18 50.16 29.02 -16.46
C ARG A 18 51.62 29.04 -16.92
N GLN A 19 52.53 28.46 -16.15
CA GLN A 19 53.95 28.40 -16.54
C GLN A 19 54.16 27.46 -17.73
N VAL A 20 53.47 26.33 -17.77
CA VAL A 20 53.52 25.39 -18.90
C VAL A 20 52.93 26.02 -20.17
N ASP A 21 51.85 26.78 -20.05
CA ASP A 21 51.25 27.50 -21.18
C ASP A 21 52.15 28.60 -21.75
N ILE A 22 52.86 29.36 -20.90
CA ILE A 22 53.80 30.40 -21.36
C ILE A 22 55.01 29.78 -22.08
N VAL A 23 55.55 28.67 -21.56
CA VAL A 23 56.68 27.97 -22.18
C VAL A 23 56.25 27.36 -23.52
N ALA A 24 55.08 26.73 -23.58
CA ALA A 24 54.53 26.17 -24.82
C ALA A 24 54.29 27.26 -25.88
N LEU A 25 53.73 28.41 -25.48
CA LEU A 25 53.53 29.56 -26.36
C LEU A 25 54.87 30.11 -26.88
N GLY A 26 55.89 30.17 -26.03
CA GLY A 26 57.25 30.56 -26.42
C GLY A 26 57.86 29.62 -27.46
N ILE A 27 57.72 28.31 -27.27
CA ILE A 27 58.23 27.29 -28.21
C ILE A 27 57.51 27.37 -29.57
N VAL A 28 56.18 27.51 -29.58
CA VAL A 28 55.40 27.65 -30.82
C VAL A 28 55.77 28.93 -31.56
N THR A 29 55.93 30.04 -30.85
CA THR A 29 56.35 31.32 -31.44
C THR A 29 57.74 31.23 -32.05
N ALA A 30 58.70 30.61 -31.34
CA ALA A 30 60.05 30.38 -31.85
C ALA A 30 60.07 29.47 -33.09
N ALA A 31 59.27 28.39 -33.10
CA ALA A 31 59.17 27.47 -34.23
C ALA A 31 58.62 28.16 -35.49
N ILE A 32 57.58 29.00 -35.33
CA ILE A 32 57.00 29.81 -36.42
C ILE A 32 58.01 30.84 -36.94
N LEU A 33 58.69 31.57 -36.05
CA LEU A 33 59.71 32.55 -36.45
C LEU A 33 60.87 31.88 -37.20
N LEU A 34 61.33 30.73 -36.71
CA LEU A 34 62.38 29.95 -37.35
C LEU A 34 61.93 29.41 -38.72
N PHE A 35 60.65 29.02 -38.86
CA PHE A 35 60.08 28.55 -40.13
C PHE A 35 60.04 29.68 -41.16
N VAL A 36 59.61 30.88 -40.75
CA VAL A 36 59.58 32.07 -41.62
C VAL A 36 61.01 32.50 -42.00
N ALA A 37 61.96 32.51 -41.06
CA ALA A 37 63.34 32.91 -41.30
C ALA A 37 64.07 31.93 -42.26
N THR A 38 63.95 30.62 -42.02
CA THR A 38 64.58 29.60 -42.87
C THR A 38 63.88 29.49 -44.23
N GLY A 39 62.54 29.59 -44.27
CA GLY A 39 61.77 29.57 -45.51
C GLY A 39 62.08 30.76 -46.42
N SER A 40 62.22 31.97 -45.85
CA SER A 40 62.57 33.18 -46.63
C SER A 40 64.01 33.14 -47.18
N ALA A 41 64.95 32.53 -46.44
CA ALA A 41 66.34 32.39 -46.89
C ALA A 41 66.52 31.37 -48.02
N ILE A 42 65.73 30.29 -48.01
CA ILE A 42 65.87 29.15 -48.93
C ILE A 42 64.93 29.27 -50.15
N GLY A 43 63.77 29.90 -49.98
CA GLY A 43 62.72 30.00 -50.99
C GLY A 43 63.21 30.52 -52.36
N PRO A 44 63.93 31.65 -52.43
CA PRO A 44 64.45 32.17 -53.70
C PRO A 44 65.42 31.21 -54.41
N SER A 45 66.25 30.50 -53.66
CA SER A 45 67.24 29.55 -54.18
C SER A 45 66.60 28.26 -54.66
N VAL A 46 65.57 27.77 -53.98
CA VAL A 46 64.75 26.62 -54.42
C VAL A 46 64.03 26.94 -55.73
N VAL A 47 63.39 28.12 -55.82
CA VAL A 47 62.66 28.53 -57.04
C VAL A 47 63.61 28.68 -58.22
N LYS A 48 64.76 29.32 -58.02
CA LYS A 48 65.79 29.45 -59.06
C LYS A 48 66.30 28.08 -59.54
N SER A 49 66.60 27.17 -58.60
CA SER A 49 67.03 25.81 -58.93
C SER A 49 65.95 25.00 -59.68
N LEU A 50 64.66 25.17 -59.34
CA LEU A 50 63.54 24.51 -60.03
C LEU A 50 63.31 25.06 -61.44
N LEU A 51 63.59 26.35 -61.67
CA LEU A 51 63.56 26.99 -62.98
C LEU A 51 64.82 26.70 -63.83
N GLY A 52 65.71 25.81 -63.35
CA GLY A 52 66.93 25.41 -64.03
C GLY A 52 68.05 26.46 -63.99
N GLN A 53 67.95 27.46 -63.11
CA GLN A 53 68.91 28.56 -63.02
C GLN A 53 69.63 28.57 -61.66
N GLY A 54 70.95 28.32 -61.66
CA GLY A 54 71.82 28.51 -60.49
C GLY A 54 71.97 27.28 -59.56
N PRO A 55 72.95 27.33 -58.63
CA PRO A 55 73.17 26.25 -57.67
C PRO A 55 71.97 26.09 -56.73
N GLY A 56 71.68 24.85 -56.36
CA GLY A 56 70.60 24.51 -55.43
C GLY A 56 70.78 25.15 -54.04
N PRO A 57 69.73 25.13 -53.20
CA PRO A 57 69.78 25.69 -51.86
C PRO A 57 70.86 25.01 -50.99
N ASP A 58 71.37 25.74 -49.99
CA ASP A 58 72.28 25.19 -48.97
C ASP A 58 71.61 24.00 -48.28
N ARG A 59 72.30 22.84 -48.31
CA ARG A 59 71.83 21.58 -47.74
C ARG A 59 71.58 21.68 -46.23
N PHE A 60 72.35 22.48 -45.49
CA PHE A 60 72.16 22.65 -44.06
C PHE A 60 70.88 23.42 -43.75
N LEU A 61 70.64 24.52 -44.47
CA LEU A 61 69.43 25.33 -44.33
C LEU A 61 68.18 24.52 -44.75
N LEU A 62 68.27 23.76 -45.84
CA LEU A 62 67.18 22.89 -46.30
C LEU A 62 66.82 21.83 -45.25
N ASN A 63 67.82 21.16 -44.68
CA ASN A 63 67.59 20.17 -43.62
C ASN A 63 67.00 20.80 -42.35
N ALA A 64 67.46 21.99 -41.96
CA ALA A 64 66.91 22.73 -40.82
C ALA A 64 65.45 23.14 -41.04
N PHE A 65 65.10 23.59 -42.26
CA PHE A 65 63.73 23.93 -42.63
C PHE A 65 62.82 22.69 -42.61
N LEU A 66 63.25 21.58 -43.22
CA LEU A 66 62.49 20.33 -43.22
C LEU A 66 62.28 19.77 -41.80
N LEU A 67 63.31 19.84 -40.95
CA LEU A 67 63.20 19.44 -39.55
C LEU A 67 62.21 20.32 -38.78
N ASN A 68 62.22 21.63 -38.99
CA ASN A 68 61.26 22.53 -38.35
C ASN A 68 59.82 22.25 -38.83
N VAL A 69 59.61 22.04 -40.13
CA VAL A 69 58.31 21.63 -40.67
C VAL A 69 57.84 20.32 -40.05
N ALA A 70 58.72 19.32 -39.92
CA ALA A 70 58.39 18.05 -39.28
C ALA A 70 58.00 18.22 -37.81
N ILE A 71 58.70 19.07 -37.06
CA ILE A 71 58.39 19.39 -35.66
C ILE A 71 57.02 20.10 -35.55
N ILE A 72 56.72 21.05 -36.43
CA ILE A 72 55.44 21.76 -36.45
C ILE A 72 54.28 20.79 -36.76
N ILE A 73 54.44 19.93 -37.77
CA ILE A 73 53.42 18.91 -38.11
C ILE A 73 53.22 17.93 -36.96
N PHE A 74 54.31 17.45 -36.36
CA PHE A 74 54.25 16.55 -35.20
C PHE A 74 53.58 17.22 -33.99
N GLY A 75 53.94 18.48 -33.69
CA GLY A 75 53.33 19.27 -32.63
C GLY A 75 51.84 19.51 -32.85
N TRP A 76 51.44 19.83 -34.09
CA TRP A 76 50.03 19.98 -34.46
C TRP A 76 49.25 18.66 -34.32
N SER A 77 49.83 17.55 -34.76
CA SER A 77 49.24 16.21 -34.59
C SER A 77 49.05 15.87 -33.11
N ARG A 78 50.07 16.11 -32.28
CA ARG A 78 50.02 15.84 -30.84
C ARG A 78 49.01 16.74 -30.12
N TYR A 79 48.93 18.03 -30.50
CA TYR A 79 47.92 18.96 -29.96
C TYR A 79 46.50 18.48 -30.29
N ARG A 80 46.25 18.07 -31.55
CA ARG A 80 44.94 17.51 -31.93
C ARG A 80 44.59 16.25 -31.14
N GLN A 81 45.54 15.35 -30.93
CA GLN A 81 45.33 14.14 -30.10
C GLN A 81 44.98 14.51 -28.66
N LEU A 82 45.74 15.42 -28.04
CA LEU A 82 45.50 15.87 -26.67
C LEU A 82 44.13 16.54 -26.51
N CYS A 83 43.74 17.41 -27.46
CA CYS A 83 42.41 18.01 -27.45
C CYS A 83 41.30 16.96 -27.55
N GLU A 84 41.50 15.92 -28.36
CA GLU A 84 40.52 14.84 -28.48
C GLU A 84 40.45 13.97 -27.22
N GLU A 85 41.60 13.63 -26.61
CA GLU A 85 41.66 12.95 -25.32
C GLU A 85 40.94 13.74 -24.21
N ILE A 86 41.18 15.06 -24.13
CA ILE A 86 40.50 15.94 -23.16
C ILE A 86 38.99 15.98 -23.40
N ARG A 87 38.54 16.07 -24.66
CA ARG A 87 37.10 16.02 -24.99
C ARG A 87 36.50 14.68 -24.63
N GLN A 88 37.18 13.58 -24.93
CA GLN A 88 36.72 12.23 -24.60
C GLN A 88 36.61 12.04 -23.08
N ARG A 89 37.62 12.50 -22.32
CA ARG A 89 37.60 12.46 -20.85
C ARG A 89 36.45 13.27 -20.28
N LYS A 90 36.26 14.52 -20.73
CA LYS A 90 35.12 15.36 -20.31
C LYS A 90 33.76 14.72 -20.63
N ARG A 91 33.60 14.13 -21.83
CA ARG A 91 32.38 13.40 -22.21
C ARG A 91 32.18 12.13 -21.38
N ALA A 92 33.24 11.43 -21.01
CA ALA A 92 33.17 10.24 -20.18
C ALA A 92 32.79 10.61 -18.74
N GLU A 93 33.37 11.66 -18.20
CA GLU A 93 33.06 12.18 -16.85
C GLU A 93 31.61 12.69 -16.76
N GLN A 94 31.15 13.45 -17.75
CA GLN A 94 29.75 13.90 -17.83
C GLN A 94 28.79 12.71 -17.91
N ARG A 95 29.10 11.70 -18.74
CA ARG A 95 28.28 10.48 -18.83
C ARG A 95 28.29 9.68 -17.52
N ALA A 96 29.45 9.50 -16.90
CA ALA A 96 29.57 8.80 -15.62
C ALA A 96 28.78 9.52 -14.52
N ARG A 97 28.86 10.85 -14.47
CA ARG A 97 28.09 11.66 -13.53
C ARG A 97 26.59 11.54 -13.79
N HIS A 98 26.15 11.65 -15.05
CA HIS A 98 24.75 11.48 -15.41
C HIS A 98 24.22 10.11 -14.97
N LEU A 99 24.92 9.03 -15.31
CA LEU A 99 24.56 7.66 -14.92
C LEU A 99 24.53 7.44 -13.40
N ALA A 100 25.38 8.15 -12.65
CA ALA A 100 25.41 8.07 -11.19
C ALA A 100 24.29 8.90 -10.53
N GLU A 101 23.71 9.87 -11.24
CA GLU A 101 22.73 10.82 -10.69
C GLU A 101 21.28 10.54 -11.15
N THR A 102 21.08 9.75 -12.21
CA THR A 102 19.76 9.49 -12.79
C THR A 102 19.30 8.03 -12.72
N ASP A 103 17.99 7.84 -12.79
CA ASP A 103 17.34 6.54 -13.02
C ASP A 103 17.45 6.18 -14.52
N PRO A 104 17.98 4.99 -14.87
CA PRO A 104 18.24 4.63 -16.27
C PRO A 104 16.97 4.40 -17.09
N LEU A 105 15.83 4.11 -16.46
CA LEU A 105 14.57 3.84 -17.17
C LEU A 105 13.89 5.14 -17.62
N THR A 106 13.80 6.10 -16.71
CA THR A 106 13.04 7.35 -16.89
C THR A 106 13.92 8.55 -17.23
N GLY A 107 15.22 8.49 -16.92
CA GLY A 107 16.16 9.61 -17.05
C GLY A 107 16.02 10.69 -15.97
N PHE A 108 15.12 10.51 -15.01
CA PHE A 108 14.92 11.41 -13.87
C PHE A 108 16.03 11.27 -12.83
N LEU A 109 16.11 12.18 -11.86
CA LEU A 109 17.05 12.03 -10.76
C LEU A 109 16.77 10.73 -10.00
N ASN A 110 17.83 10.11 -9.48
CA ASN A 110 17.68 9.04 -8.50
C ASN A 110 17.47 9.61 -7.09
N ARG A 111 17.02 8.76 -6.16
CA ARG A 111 16.75 9.14 -4.76
C ARG A 111 17.89 9.96 -4.13
N ARG A 112 19.13 9.48 -4.23
CA ARG A 112 20.29 10.15 -3.62
C ARG A 112 20.51 11.56 -4.16
N SER A 113 20.39 11.74 -5.46
CA SER A 113 20.65 13.02 -6.13
C SER A 113 19.51 14.00 -5.92
N PHE A 114 18.27 13.49 -5.84
CA PHE A 114 17.08 14.28 -5.56
C PHE A 114 17.15 14.96 -4.20
N HIS A 115 17.44 14.23 -3.11
CA HIS A 115 17.54 14.81 -1.76
C HIS A 115 18.48 16.02 -1.74
N ARG A 116 19.71 15.85 -2.25
CA ARG A 116 20.71 16.92 -2.31
C ARG A 116 20.23 18.14 -3.12
N ALA A 117 19.56 17.89 -4.25
CA ALA A 117 19.05 18.96 -5.10
C ALA A 117 17.87 19.71 -4.46
N VAL A 118 17.02 19.00 -3.70
CA VAL A 118 15.92 19.59 -2.93
C VAL A 118 16.46 20.44 -1.78
N ASP A 119 17.45 19.99 -1.03
CA ASP A 119 18.08 20.80 0.04
C ASP A 119 18.65 22.11 -0.52
N GLU A 120 19.31 22.05 -1.68
CA GLU A 120 19.79 23.25 -2.36
C GLU A 120 18.64 24.16 -2.84
N MET A 121 17.55 23.57 -3.33
CA MET A 121 16.35 24.31 -3.74
C MET A 121 15.68 25.02 -2.55
N ILE A 122 15.53 24.35 -1.41
CA ILE A 122 14.98 24.91 -0.17
C ILE A 122 15.79 26.15 0.21
N ARG A 123 17.12 26.00 0.33
CA ARG A 123 18.01 27.11 0.67
C ARG A 123 17.90 28.31 -0.27
N LYS A 124 17.76 28.06 -1.58
CA LYS A 124 17.57 29.12 -2.59
C LYS A 124 16.20 29.78 -2.49
N ALA A 125 15.15 29.01 -2.28
CA ALA A 125 13.79 29.51 -2.13
C ALA A 125 13.68 30.42 -0.89
N GLU A 126 14.26 30.01 0.23
CA GLU A 126 14.25 30.80 1.47
C GLU A 126 14.90 32.17 1.30
N LEU A 127 16.05 32.25 0.60
CA LEU A 127 16.71 33.52 0.28
C LEU A 127 15.85 34.45 -0.58
N GLN A 128 14.87 33.91 -1.31
CA GLN A 128 13.95 34.64 -2.16
C GLN A 128 12.59 34.92 -1.49
N GLY A 129 12.42 34.57 -0.21
CA GLY A 129 11.13 34.66 0.48
C GLY A 129 10.07 33.69 -0.06
N ARG A 130 10.52 32.57 -0.66
CA ARG A 130 9.71 31.49 -1.22
C ARG A 130 9.84 30.23 -0.38
N ALA A 131 8.99 29.26 -0.66
CA ALA A 131 9.05 27.92 -0.09
C ALA A 131 9.10 26.87 -1.20
N VAL A 132 9.29 25.61 -0.82
CA VAL A 132 9.30 24.45 -1.72
C VAL A 132 8.16 23.53 -1.31
N VAL A 133 7.38 23.07 -2.29
CA VAL A 133 6.52 21.90 -2.12
C VAL A 133 7.21 20.68 -2.66
N LEU A 134 7.16 19.60 -1.89
CA LEU A 134 7.52 18.27 -2.32
C LEU A 134 6.25 17.45 -2.51
N ALA A 135 6.12 16.81 -3.67
CA ALA A 135 5.08 15.84 -3.97
C ALA A 135 5.68 14.43 -4.03
N MET A 136 5.10 13.49 -3.30
CA MET A 136 5.30 12.05 -3.50
C MET A 136 4.14 11.51 -4.34
N ILE A 137 4.45 10.70 -5.35
CA ILE A 137 3.49 10.18 -6.33
C ILE A 137 3.69 8.67 -6.42
N ASP A 138 2.63 7.90 -6.21
CA ASP A 138 2.63 6.45 -6.37
C ASP A 138 1.57 6.03 -7.38
N LEU A 139 1.94 5.12 -8.30
CA LEU A 139 1.02 4.59 -9.30
C LEU A 139 0.17 3.47 -8.70
N ASP A 140 -1.14 3.71 -8.60
CA ASP A 140 -2.05 2.78 -7.96
C ASP A 140 -2.14 1.45 -8.73
N ASN A 141 -2.06 0.34 -7.99
CA ASN A 141 -2.19 -1.02 -8.54
C ASN A 141 -1.17 -1.36 -9.66
N PHE A 142 -0.04 -0.65 -9.77
CA PHE A 142 0.97 -0.91 -10.80
C PHE A 142 1.50 -2.35 -10.77
N LYS A 143 1.59 -2.96 -9.57
CA LYS A 143 1.93 -4.39 -9.45
C LYS A 143 0.98 -5.29 -10.23
N GLN A 144 -0.33 -5.04 -10.20
CA GLN A 144 -1.30 -5.82 -10.98
C GLN A 144 -1.04 -5.68 -12.48
N VAL A 145 -0.67 -4.49 -12.95
CA VAL A 145 -0.28 -4.27 -14.35
C VAL A 145 0.91 -5.15 -14.73
N ASN A 146 1.94 -5.23 -13.87
CA ASN A 146 3.09 -6.11 -14.08
C ASN A 146 2.70 -7.59 -14.08
N ASP A 147 1.87 -8.01 -13.13
CA ASP A 147 1.46 -9.40 -12.97
C ASP A 147 0.62 -9.88 -14.18
N TYR A 148 -0.23 -9.02 -14.74
CA TYR A 148 -1.07 -9.35 -15.90
C TYR A 148 -0.38 -9.17 -17.26
N ASN A 149 0.48 -8.16 -17.43
CA ASN A 149 1.01 -7.76 -18.74
C ASN A 149 2.54 -7.90 -18.88
N GLY A 150 3.21 -8.35 -17.82
CA GLY A 150 4.66 -8.53 -17.75
C GLY A 150 5.44 -7.22 -17.53
N HIS A 151 6.64 -7.37 -16.96
CA HIS A 151 7.50 -6.24 -16.57
C HIS A 151 7.86 -5.27 -17.71
N ASN A 152 8.05 -5.76 -18.94
CA ASN A 152 8.37 -4.87 -20.08
C ASN A 152 7.21 -3.89 -20.40
N THR A 153 5.97 -4.32 -20.19
CA THR A 153 4.80 -3.44 -20.33
C THR A 153 4.75 -2.41 -19.21
N GLY A 154 5.06 -2.83 -17.97
CA GLY A 154 5.19 -1.93 -16.82
C GLY A 154 6.29 -0.88 -17.02
N ASP A 155 7.45 -1.27 -17.53
CA ASP A 155 8.56 -0.35 -17.81
C ASP A 155 8.18 0.73 -18.83
N ARG A 156 7.47 0.36 -19.89
CA ARG A 156 6.94 1.31 -20.88
C ARG A 156 5.87 2.23 -20.28
N LEU A 157 5.02 1.71 -19.41
CA LEU A 157 4.04 2.51 -18.68
C LEU A 157 4.73 3.54 -17.78
N LEU A 158 5.78 3.15 -17.06
CA LEU A 158 6.58 4.06 -16.23
C LEU A 158 7.23 5.17 -17.05
N GLN A 159 7.73 4.87 -18.25
CA GLN A 159 8.27 5.87 -19.17
C GLN A 159 7.20 6.86 -19.66
N GLU A 160 5.99 6.37 -19.95
CA GLU A 160 4.87 7.21 -20.34
C GLU A 160 4.38 8.09 -19.18
N CYS A 161 4.26 7.53 -17.96
CA CYS A 161 3.96 8.30 -16.75
C CYS A 161 5.03 9.38 -16.50
N ALA A 162 6.32 9.04 -16.64
CA ALA A 162 7.41 10.00 -16.54
C ALA A 162 7.24 11.15 -17.54
N ARG A 163 6.96 10.84 -18.81
CA ARG A 163 6.71 11.87 -19.85
C ARG A 163 5.55 12.79 -19.46
N ARG A 164 4.46 12.25 -18.94
CA ARG A 164 3.28 13.02 -18.51
C ARG A 164 3.56 13.89 -17.30
N ILE A 165 4.21 13.34 -16.27
CA ILE A 165 4.65 14.08 -15.08
C ILE A 165 5.51 15.27 -15.50
N SER A 166 6.51 15.05 -16.36
CA SER A 166 7.36 16.14 -16.85
C SER A 166 6.60 17.21 -17.63
N GLY A 167 5.51 16.85 -18.32
CA GLY A 167 4.70 17.79 -19.10
C GLY A 167 3.81 18.70 -18.25
N CYS A 168 3.46 18.29 -17.02
CA CYS A 168 2.62 19.06 -16.10
C CYS A 168 3.41 20.08 -15.27
N LEU A 169 4.75 20.00 -15.27
CA LEU A 169 5.59 20.68 -14.30
C LEU A 169 6.28 21.93 -14.88
N PRO A 170 6.52 22.96 -14.03
CA PRO A 170 7.28 24.13 -14.44
C PRO A 170 8.77 23.78 -14.64
N HIS A 171 9.48 24.57 -15.46
CA HIS A 171 10.90 24.34 -15.77
C HIS A 171 11.81 24.27 -14.51
N GLN A 172 11.43 24.95 -13.43
CA GLN A 172 12.22 24.99 -12.19
C GLN A 172 11.98 23.77 -11.28
N ALA A 173 11.05 22.87 -11.65
CA ALA A 173 10.77 21.69 -10.86
C ALA A 173 11.92 20.66 -10.95
N LEU A 174 12.16 19.96 -9.85
CA LEU A 174 13.00 18.77 -9.81
C LEU A 174 12.10 17.54 -9.84
N ILE A 175 12.52 16.51 -10.56
CA ILE A 175 11.78 15.25 -10.71
C ILE A 175 12.73 14.10 -10.45
N SER A 176 12.28 13.11 -9.67
CA SER A 176 12.97 11.85 -9.47
C SER A 176 12.04 10.66 -9.51
N ARG A 177 12.64 9.50 -9.76
CA ARG A 177 12.04 8.20 -9.45
C ARG A 177 12.75 7.64 -8.22
N ILE A 178 11.98 7.39 -7.16
CA ILE A 178 12.52 6.93 -5.88
C ILE A 178 12.82 5.43 -5.94
N GLY A 179 11.94 4.67 -6.59
CA GLY A 179 12.06 3.23 -6.84
C GLY A 179 10.70 2.65 -7.22
N GLY A 180 10.68 1.51 -7.91
CA GLY A 180 9.42 0.86 -8.30
C GLY A 180 8.51 1.77 -9.12
N ASP A 181 7.31 2.01 -8.61
CA ASP A 181 6.23 2.87 -9.10
C ASP A 181 6.20 4.27 -8.46
N GLU A 182 7.16 4.60 -7.62
CA GLU A 182 7.20 5.87 -6.87
C GLU A 182 8.01 6.95 -7.59
N PHE A 183 7.38 8.10 -7.81
CA PHE A 183 7.98 9.33 -8.30
C PHE A 183 7.93 10.41 -7.23
N SER A 184 8.83 11.37 -7.29
CA SER A 184 8.75 12.56 -6.46
C SER A 184 9.13 13.82 -7.22
N VAL A 185 8.51 14.92 -6.84
CA VAL A 185 8.64 16.21 -7.50
C VAL A 185 8.88 17.28 -6.44
N ALA A 186 9.79 18.22 -6.68
CA ALA A 186 9.95 19.40 -5.85
C ALA A 186 9.76 20.68 -6.67
N ILE A 187 8.93 21.60 -6.18
CA ILE A 187 8.51 22.81 -6.89
C ILE A 187 8.69 24.01 -5.97
N PRO A 188 9.50 25.03 -6.34
CA PRO A 188 9.53 26.28 -5.61
C PRO A 188 8.25 27.08 -5.87
N PHE A 189 7.69 27.69 -4.84
CA PHE A 189 6.44 28.45 -4.93
C PHE A 189 6.45 29.69 -4.05
N ASP A 190 5.62 30.68 -4.45
CA ASP A 190 5.35 31.86 -3.63
C ASP A 190 4.26 31.50 -2.60
N LEU A 191 4.45 31.86 -1.32
CA LEU A 191 3.52 31.53 -0.23
C LEU A 191 2.08 32.02 -0.45
N THR A 192 1.90 33.07 -1.27
CA THR A 192 0.60 33.63 -1.63
C THR A 192 -0.11 32.86 -2.75
N ARG A 193 0.53 31.85 -3.33
CA ARG A 193 0.11 31.16 -4.56
C ARG A 193 0.04 29.64 -4.41
N VAL A 194 -0.38 29.17 -3.23
CA VAL A 194 -0.66 27.74 -2.97
C VAL A 194 -1.64 27.16 -4.00
N ASP A 195 -2.60 27.98 -4.46
CA ASP A 195 -3.57 27.65 -5.51
C ASP A 195 -2.95 27.08 -6.80
N ARG A 196 -1.71 27.47 -7.12
CA ARG A 196 -1.02 26.94 -8.30
C ARG A 196 -0.55 25.51 -8.09
N ILE A 197 -0.15 25.15 -6.87
CA ILE A 197 0.30 23.81 -6.55
C ILE A 197 -0.88 22.85 -6.58
N ASP A 198 -2.04 23.25 -6.06
CA ASP A 198 -3.28 22.46 -6.16
C ASP A 198 -3.64 22.14 -7.62
N ARG A 199 -3.54 23.13 -8.51
CA ARG A 199 -3.78 22.92 -9.95
C ARG A 199 -2.76 21.97 -10.59
N ILE A 200 -1.49 22.06 -10.20
CA ILE A 200 -0.45 21.15 -10.69
C ILE A 200 -0.73 19.73 -10.19
N ALA A 201 -1.06 19.55 -8.92
CA ALA A 201 -1.38 18.25 -8.34
C ALA A 201 -2.61 17.62 -9.02
N ALA A 202 -3.69 18.40 -9.22
CA ALA A 202 -4.86 17.96 -9.97
C ALA A 202 -4.50 17.57 -11.42
N SER A 203 -3.67 18.36 -12.10
CA SER A 203 -3.22 18.08 -13.46
C SER A 203 -2.36 16.81 -13.53
N LEU A 204 -1.56 16.53 -12.50
CA LEU A 204 -0.75 15.30 -12.40
C LEU A 204 -1.66 14.08 -12.26
N VAL A 205 -2.65 14.12 -11.35
CA VAL A 205 -3.64 13.04 -11.19
C VAL A 205 -4.36 12.78 -12.50
N GLU A 206 -4.89 13.83 -13.15
CA GLU A 206 -5.61 13.70 -14.42
C GLU A 206 -4.71 13.16 -15.54
N ALA A 207 -3.51 13.70 -15.71
CA ALA A 207 -2.60 13.28 -16.76
C ALA A 207 -2.17 11.82 -16.60
N ILE A 208 -1.81 11.41 -15.37
CA ILE A 208 -1.43 10.01 -15.10
C ILE A 208 -2.63 9.08 -15.37
N GLY A 209 -3.83 9.47 -14.96
CA GLY A 209 -5.09 8.74 -15.17
C GLY A 209 -5.50 8.51 -16.63
N GLN A 210 -4.91 9.21 -17.61
CA GLN A 210 -5.25 9.02 -19.01
C GLN A 210 -4.86 7.63 -19.53
N SER A 211 -5.69 7.04 -20.39
CA SER A 211 -5.38 5.76 -21.02
C SER A 211 -4.04 5.81 -21.80
N ALA A 212 -3.13 4.90 -21.50
CA ALA A 212 -1.82 4.76 -22.14
C ALA A 212 -1.85 3.61 -23.14
N SER A 213 -1.52 3.88 -24.40
CA SER A 213 -1.37 2.82 -25.41
C SER A 213 0.04 2.24 -25.32
N VAL A 214 0.16 1.05 -24.74
CA VAL A 214 1.42 0.32 -24.57
C VAL A 214 1.31 -1.01 -25.31
N ASN A 215 2.18 -1.24 -26.31
CA ASN A 215 2.17 -2.48 -27.11
C ASN A 215 0.80 -2.78 -27.79
N ALA A 216 0.07 -1.75 -28.22
CA ALA A 216 -1.28 -1.84 -28.80
C ALA A 216 -2.38 -2.31 -27.82
N ILE A 217 -2.10 -2.28 -26.51
CA ILE A 217 -3.07 -2.48 -25.43
C ILE A 217 -3.28 -1.12 -24.75
N ASN A 218 -4.52 -0.80 -24.38
CA ASN A 218 -4.83 0.39 -23.61
C ASN A 218 -4.80 0.03 -22.12
N ILE A 219 -3.95 0.72 -21.35
CA ILE A 219 -3.79 0.52 -19.91
C ILE A 219 -4.12 1.82 -19.21
N GLU A 220 -4.92 1.73 -18.17
CA GLU A 220 -5.26 2.86 -17.29
C GLU A 220 -4.64 2.60 -15.92
N VAL A 221 -3.95 3.61 -15.40
CA VAL A 221 -3.35 3.61 -14.07
C VAL A 221 -3.67 4.95 -13.42
N THR A 222 -4.05 4.94 -12.15
CA THR A 222 -4.29 6.16 -11.38
C THR A 222 -3.08 6.49 -10.51
N ALA A 223 -3.07 7.68 -9.91
CA ALA A 223 -2.00 8.05 -8.98
C ALA A 223 -2.57 8.57 -7.66
N SER A 224 -1.92 8.16 -6.58
CA SER A 224 -2.09 8.75 -5.25
C SER A 224 -0.94 9.72 -4.99
N ILE A 225 -1.24 10.98 -4.63
CA ILE A 225 -0.23 12.03 -4.47
C ILE A 225 -0.29 12.65 -3.07
N GLY A 226 0.86 12.75 -2.41
CA GLY A 226 1.00 13.47 -1.14
C GLY A 226 1.86 14.70 -1.28
N LEU A 227 1.44 15.84 -0.71
CA LEU A 227 2.11 17.13 -0.80
C LEU A 227 2.60 17.60 0.56
N ALA A 228 3.87 17.96 0.69
CA ALA A 228 4.45 18.58 1.88
C ALA A 228 5.13 19.90 1.54
N ARG A 229 5.06 20.89 2.44
CA ARG A 229 5.61 22.23 2.19
C ARG A 229 6.73 22.58 3.18
N SER A 230 7.79 23.21 2.68
CA SER A 230 8.99 23.53 3.46
C SER A 230 8.81 24.63 4.49
N ASP A 231 7.73 25.42 4.38
CA ASP A 231 7.35 26.46 5.34
C ASP A 231 6.47 25.93 6.48
N PHE A 232 6.05 24.66 6.42
CA PHE A 232 5.25 24.02 7.47
C PHE A 232 6.13 23.06 8.28
N PRO A 233 6.46 23.40 9.54
CA PRO A 233 7.31 22.56 10.35
C PRO A 233 6.59 21.26 10.75
N PRO A 234 7.32 20.16 10.97
CA PRO A 234 6.79 19.04 11.74
C PRO A 234 6.39 19.53 13.14
N ALA A 235 5.47 18.83 13.79
CA ALA A 235 4.84 19.25 15.06
C ALA A 235 5.81 19.76 16.16
N HIS A 236 7.09 19.35 16.14
CA HIS A 236 8.13 19.79 17.07
C HIS A 236 9.52 19.93 16.42
N GLY A 237 9.70 20.78 15.41
CA GLY A 237 11.02 20.92 14.78
C GLY A 237 11.32 22.22 14.04
N ASP A 238 12.58 22.36 13.65
CA ASP A 238 13.06 23.33 12.67
C ASP A 238 12.40 23.12 11.29
N ARG A 239 12.66 24.03 10.35
CA ARG A 239 12.18 23.88 8.96
C ARG A 239 12.63 22.54 8.38
N PRO A 240 11.74 21.78 7.72
CA PRO A 240 12.04 20.44 7.24
C PRO A 240 13.08 20.49 6.10
N ASP A 241 14.07 19.60 6.18
CA ASP A 241 15.00 19.31 5.08
C ASP A 241 14.32 18.44 4.01
N ALA A 242 15.04 18.10 2.95
CA ALA A 242 14.50 17.25 1.88
C ALA A 242 13.98 15.90 2.38
N ARG A 243 14.63 15.32 3.40
CA ARG A 243 14.23 14.02 3.96
C ARG A 243 12.93 14.14 4.74
N ALA A 244 12.81 15.12 5.62
CA ALA A 244 11.60 15.37 6.38
C ALA A 244 10.41 15.69 5.46
N LEU A 245 10.63 16.46 4.39
CA LEU A 245 9.60 16.72 3.39
C LEU A 245 9.15 15.46 2.64
N LEU A 246 10.08 14.57 2.30
CA LEU A 246 9.74 13.28 1.70
C LEU A 246 8.91 12.42 2.64
N GLU A 247 9.29 12.33 3.92
CA GLU A 247 8.55 11.57 4.93
C GLU A 247 7.13 12.15 5.15
N MET A 248 7.00 13.48 5.19
CA MET A 248 5.69 14.15 5.29
C MET A 248 4.83 13.93 4.04
N ALA A 249 5.42 14.04 2.85
CA ALA A 249 4.70 13.81 1.59
C ALA A 249 4.27 12.35 1.46
N ASP A 250 5.08 11.39 1.91
CA ASP A 250 4.76 9.97 1.95
C ASP A 250 3.56 9.68 2.87
N VAL A 251 3.52 10.28 4.06
CA VAL A 251 2.36 10.18 4.97
C VAL A 251 1.08 10.68 4.29
N ALA A 252 1.14 11.83 3.60
CA ALA A 252 0.00 12.40 2.90
C ALA A 252 -0.43 11.54 1.70
N MET A 253 0.52 10.95 0.99
CA MET A 253 0.27 10.04 -0.13
C MET A 253 -0.40 8.75 0.35
N TYR A 254 0.06 8.20 1.47
CA TYR A 254 -0.58 7.06 2.10
C TYR A 254 -2.02 7.38 2.55
N HIS A 255 -2.24 8.58 3.09
CA HIS A 255 -3.60 9.06 3.37
C HIS A 255 -4.46 9.12 2.09
N ALA A 256 -3.91 9.60 0.96
CA ALA A 256 -4.61 9.58 -0.33
C ALA A 256 -5.02 8.17 -0.76
N LYS A 257 -4.13 7.17 -0.60
CA LYS A 257 -4.44 5.77 -0.91
C LYS A 257 -5.63 5.25 -0.10
N ARG A 258 -5.75 5.68 1.16
CA ARG A 258 -6.85 5.27 2.06
C ARG A 258 -8.18 5.95 1.75
N GLN A 259 -8.15 7.20 1.28
CA GLN A 259 -9.37 7.94 0.92
C GLN A 259 -9.95 7.57 -0.45
N GLY A 260 -9.52 6.44 -1.02
CA GLY A 260 -10.04 5.93 -2.29
C GLY A 260 -9.09 6.02 -3.47
N ARG A 261 -7.81 6.40 -3.27
CA ARG A 261 -6.79 6.55 -4.32
C ARG A 261 -7.15 7.64 -5.34
N ASN A 262 -6.42 7.72 -6.46
CA ASN A 262 -6.69 8.65 -7.57
C ASN A 262 -6.95 10.11 -7.14
N SER A 263 -6.16 10.60 -6.20
CA SER A 263 -6.38 11.88 -5.56
C SER A 263 -5.07 12.41 -4.98
N TYR A 264 -5.09 13.68 -4.54
CA TYR A 264 -3.96 14.29 -3.86
C TYR A 264 -4.37 14.86 -2.50
N TYR A 265 -3.47 14.77 -1.53
CA TYR A 265 -3.68 15.33 -0.19
C TYR A 265 -2.46 16.11 0.25
N TRP A 266 -2.71 17.22 0.95
CA TRP A 266 -1.67 17.93 1.67
C TRP A 266 -1.37 17.23 2.99
N PHE A 267 -0.10 17.24 3.38
CA PHE A 267 0.29 16.80 4.70
C PHE A 267 -0.31 17.71 5.77
N GLU A 268 -1.00 17.08 6.70
CA GLU A 268 -1.44 17.71 7.94
C GLU A 268 -0.86 16.95 9.13
N ALA A 269 -0.50 17.66 10.20
CA ALA A 269 0.12 17.05 11.38
C ALA A 269 -0.69 15.86 11.99
N PRO A 270 -2.04 15.86 11.99
CA PRO A 270 -2.81 14.71 12.45
C PRO A 270 -2.56 13.43 11.64
N MET A 271 -2.24 13.51 10.34
CA MET A 271 -2.01 12.35 9.48
C MET A 271 -0.81 11.52 9.97
N ALA A 272 0.25 12.17 10.46
CA ALA A 272 1.42 11.48 11.00
C ALA A 272 1.13 10.78 12.34
N ALA A 273 0.20 11.31 13.13
CA ALA A 273 -0.25 10.64 14.35
C ALA A 273 -1.12 9.42 14.01
N GLU A 274 -2.04 9.57 13.06
CA GLU A 274 -2.90 8.49 12.59
C GLU A 274 -2.10 7.33 11.99
N MET A 275 -1.11 7.63 11.14
CA MET A 275 -0.24 6.60 10.54
C MET A 275 0.58 5.86 11.60
N ARG A 276 1.13 6.57 12.59
CA ARG A 276 1.86 5.92 13.71
C ARG A 276 0.95 5.04 14.55
N PHE A 277 -0.21 5.56 14.95
CA PHE A 277 -1.20 4.79 15.70
C PHE A 277 -1.63 3.53 14.93
N ARG A 278 -1.84 3.65 13.63
CA ARG A 278 -2.16 2.52 12.76
C ARG A 278 -1.04 1.47 12.71
N ASN A 279 0.22 1.88 12.60
CA ASN A 279 1.35 0.96 12.61
C ASN A 279 1.47 0.21 13.95
N GLU A 280 1.19 0.89 15.06
CA GLU A 280 1.12 0.27 16.39
C GLU A 280 -0.04 -0.74 16.47
N LEU A 281 -1.20 -0.42 15.89
CA LEU A 281 -2.33 -1.37 15.80
C LEU A 281 -1.97 -2.58 14.93
N GLU A 282 -1.35 -2.42 13.76
CA GLU A 282 -0.92 -3.56 12.92
C GLU A 282 0.02 -4.49 13.69
N PHE A 283 1.05 -3.92 14.32
CA PHE A 283 1.99 -4.68 15.12
C PHE A 283 1.28 -5.39 16.28
N GLY A 284 0.38 -4.69 16.97
CA GLY A 284 -0.42 -5.22 18.05
C GLY A 284 -1.34 -6.36 17.58
N ILE A 285 -2.00 -6.25 16.44
CA ILE A 285 -2.87 -7.31 15.89
C ILE A 285 -2.06 -8.58 15.63
N ARG A 286 -0.91 -8.47 14.95
CA ARG A 286 -0.07 -9.63 14.64
C ARG A 286 0.44 -10.35 15.90
N GLN A 287 0.71 -9.61 16.97
CA GLN A 287 1.17 -10.17 18.24
C GLN A 287 0.01 -10.66 19.13
N GLY A 288 -1.15 -10.01 19.05
CA GLY A 288 -2.30 -10.25 19.91
C GLY A 288 -3.07 -11.52 19.54
N ILE A 289 -3.11 -11.88 18.26
CA ILE A 289 -3.75 -13.12 17.78
C ILE A 289 -3.18 -14.36 18.49
N PRO A 290 -1.86 -14.65 18.44
CA PRO A 290 -1.31 -15.83 19.13
C PRO A 290 -1.34 -15.73 20.67
N ARG A 291 -1.62 -14.55 21.22
CA ARG A 291 -1.73 -14.32 22.67
C ARG A 291 -3.18 -14.44 23.20
N GLY A 292 -4.16 -14.66 22.31
CA GLY A 292 -5.57 -14.71 22.71
C GLY A 292 -6.10 -13.36 23.18
N GLU A 293 -5.58 -12.25 22.66
CA GLU A 293 -6.04 -10.90 23.03
C GLU A 293 -7.38 -10.54 22.36
N PHE A 294 -7.78 -11.27 21.32
CA PHE A 294 -9.07 -11.11 20.65
C PHE A 294 -10.10 -12.05 21.27
N VAL A 295 -11.18 -11.48 21.80
CA VAL A 295 -12.19 -12.20 22.56
C VAL A 295 -13.60 -11.92 22.03
N PRO A 296 -14.54 -12.87 22.17
CA PRO A 296 -15.92 -12.68 21.77
C PRO A 296 -16.70 -11.89 22.84
N PHE A 297 -17.53 -10.96 22.37
CA PHE A 297 -18.62 -10.36 23.12
C PHE A 297 -19.94 -10.75 22.45
N TYR A 298 -21.03 -10.79 23.22
CA TYR A 298 -22.30 -11.32 22.76
C TYR A 298 -23.40 -10.26 22.85
N GLU A 299 -24.02 -9.95 21.72
CA GLU A 299 -25.20 -9.08 21.62
C GLU A 299 -26.47 -9.93 21.50
N GLN A 300 -27.52 -9.57 22.24
CA GLN A 300 -28.76 -10.34 22.30
C GLN A 300 -29.60 -10.17 21.03
N GLN A 301 -30.18 -11.26 20.54
CA GLN A 301 -31.17 -11.26 19.47
C GLN A 301 -32.53 -11.70 20.01
N ILE A 302 -33.51 -10.79 19.99
CA ILE A 302 -34.84 -10.98 20.56
C ILE A 302 -35.88 -11.14 19.46
N ASP A 303 -36.85 -12.04 19.63
CA ASP A 303 -38.04 -12.07 18.79
C ASP A 303 -38.98 -10.93 19.24
N LEU A 304 -39.26 -9.97 18.36
CA LEU A 304 -39.98 -8.75 18.77
C LEU A 304 -41.46 -8.98 19.08
N HIS A 305 -42.03 -10.11 18.65
CA HIS A 305 -43.42 -10.46 18.88
C HIS A 305 -43.62 -11.16 20.22
N THR A 306 -42.78 -12.15 20.51
CA THR A 306 -42.85 -12.96 21.74
C THR A 306 -42.08 -12.32 22.89
N GLY A 307 -41.07 -11.50 22.59
CA GLY A 307 -40.13 -10.97 23.57
C GLY A 307 -39.09 -12.01 24.04
N GLU A 308 -39.06 -13.19 23.43
CA GLU A 308 -38.13 -14.25 23.81
C GLU A 308 -36.73 -14.03 23.21
N LEU A 309 -35.72 -14.42 23.99
CA LEU A 309 -34.34 -14.48 23.52
C LEU A 309 -34.17 -15.64 22.54
N THR A 310 -33.69 -15.34 21.34
CA THR A 310 -33.50 -16.34 20.27
C THR A 310 -32.05 -16.78 20.07
N GLY A 311 -31.10 -15.97 20.52
CA GLY A 311 -29.68 -16.23 20.32
C GLY A 311 -28.83 -14.99 20.53
N PHE A 312 -27.58 -15.07 20.09
CA PHE A 312 -26.61 -14.01 20.22
C PHE A 312 -25.81 -13.79 18.95
N GLU A 313 -25.51 -12.53 18.67
CA GLU A 313 -24.47 -12.17 17.71
C GLU A 313 -23.12 -12.05 18.42
N MET A 314 -22.13 -12.76 17.89
CA MET A 314 -20.75 -12.67 18.33
C MET A 314 -20.07 -11.47 17.69
N LEU A 315 -19.60 -10.56 18.54
CA LEU A 315 -18.84 -9.38 18.15
C LEU A 315 -17.42 -9.49 18.70
N ALA A 316 -16.43 -9.49 17.82
CA ALA A 316 -15.03 -9.50 18.25
C ALA A 316 -14.68 -8.21 19.01
N ARG A 317 -13.87 -8.34 20.06
CA ARG A 317 -13.24 -7.24 20.79
C ARG A 317 -11.77 -7.55 20.96
N TRP A 318 -10.93 -6.54 20.86
CA TRP A 318 -9.50 -6.69 21.13
C TRP A 318 -9.17 -6.11 22.50
N ASN A 319 -8.82 -7.00 23.44
CA ASN A 319 -8.31 -6.64 24.76
C ASN A 319 -6.81 -6.36 24.67
N SER A 320 -6.45 -5.21 24.11
CA SER A 320 -5.06 -4.79 23.97
C SER A 320 -4.46 -4.39 25.33
N PRO A 321 -3.27 -4.90 25.70
CA PRO A 321 -2.55 -4.43 26.88
C PRO A 321 -2.19 -2.94 26.82
N GLN A 322 -2.04 -2.39 25.61
CA GLN A 322 -1.64 -1.00 25.39
C GLN A 322 -2.86 -0.07 25.23
N PHE A 323 -3.89 -0.52 24.51
CA PHE A 323 -5.03 0.33 24.12
C PHE A 323 -6.31 0.06 24.91
N GLY A 324 -6.33 -0.94 25.79
CA GLY A 324 -7.55 -1.41 26.45
C GLY A 324 -8.46 -2.15 25.47
N ILE A 325 -9.78 -2.02 25.64
CA ILE A 325 -10.76 -2.68 24.78
C ILE A 325 -10.94 -1.87 23.50
N VAL A 326 -10.51 -2.43 22.37
CA VAL A 326 -10.63 -1.83 21.04
C VAL A 326 -11.81 -2.44 20.29
N ALA A 327 -12.62 -1.58 19.67
CA ALA A 327 -13.81 -1.95 18.90
C ALA A 327 -13.46 -2.52 17.51
N PRO A 328 -14.29 -3.41 16.95
CA PRO A 328 -14.05 -4.08 15.66
C PRO A 328 -13.89 -3.09 14.50
N ASP A 329 -14.64 -1.99 14.48
CA ASP A 329 -14.56 -0.96 13.43
C ASP A 329 -13.16 -0.35 13.27
N ILE A 330 -12.31 -0.46 14.31
CA ILE A 330 -10.94 0.05 14.30
C ILE A 330 -9.97 -1.02 13.78
N PHE A 331 -10.05 -2.25 14.27
CA PHE A 331 -9.02 -3.26 14.01
C PHE A 331 -9.36 -4.24 12.87
N ILE A 332 -10.64 -4.49 12.57
CA ILE A 332 -11.05 -5.41 11.49
C ILE A 332 -10.57 -4.91 10.13
N PRO A 333 -10.75 -3.62 9.74
CA PRO A 333 -10.24 -3.14 8.45
C PRO A 333 -8.72 -3.30 8.33
N ILE A 334 -7.98 -3.08 9.44
CA ILE A 334 -6.53 -3.26 9.47
C ILE A 334 -6.17 -4.74 9.33
N ALA A 335 -6.86 -5.64 10.04
CA ALA A 335 -6.65 -7.07 9.96
C ALA A 335 -6.90 -7.63 8.54
N GLU A 336 -7.90 -7.09 7.85
CA GLU A 336 -8.18 -7.41 6.45
C GLU A 336 -7.05 -6.95 5.52
N GLU A 337 -6.62 -5.68 5.63
CA GLU A 337 -5.57 -5.11 4.80
C GLU A 337 -4.21 -5.83 4.95
N ILE A 338 -3.89 -6.29 6.16
CA ILE A 338 -2.62 -6.97 6.46
C ILE A 338 -2.69 -8.49 6.26
N GLY A 339 -3.87 -9.01 5.87
CA GLY A 339 -4.13 -10.43 5.63
C GLY A 339 -4.24 -11.31 6.88
N ALA A 340 -4.49 -10.72 8.06
CA ALA A 340 -4.59 -11.43 9.34
C ALA A 340 -6.04 -11.77 9.75
N ILE A 341 -7.04 -11.32 8.99
CA ILE A 341 -8.47 -11.50 9.35
C ILE A 341 -8.87 -12.97 9.49
N ALA A 342 -8.34 -13.88 8.65
CA ALA A 342 -8.69 -15.29 8.72
C ALA A 342 -8.24 -15.92 10.05
N ASP A 343 -6.97 -15.72 10.42
CA ASP A 343 -6.39 -16.25 11.65
C ASP A 343 -7.11 -15.67 12.89
N LEU A 344 -7.42 -14.37 12.86
CA LEU A 344 -8.17 -13.70 13.93
C LEU A 344 -9.56 -14.30 14.09
N SER A 345 -10.33 -14.39 12.99
CA SER A 345 -11.69 -14.92 13.01
C SER A 345 -11.73 -16.38 13.46
N GLU A 346 -10.78 -17.22 13.02
CA GLU A 346 -10.70 -18.62 13.46
C GLU A 346 -10.53 -18.73 14.99
N CYS A 347 -9.66 -17.91 15.59
CA CYS A 347 -9.48 -17.90 17.05
C CYS A 347 -10.74 -17.44 17.80
N VAL A 348 -11.39 -16.37 17.35
CA VAL A 348 -12.56 -15.81 18.04
C VAL A 348 -13.80 -16.70 17.86
N ILE A 349 -14.01 -17.28 16.68
CA ILE A 349 -15.10 -18.24 16.42
C ILE A 349 -14.91 -19.50 17.26
N ALA A 350 -13.69 -20.03 17.36
CA ALA A 350 -13.43 -21.21 18.19
C ALA A 350 -13.83 -20.97 19.66
N GLN A 351 -13.46 -19.82 20.23
CA GLN A 351 -13.87 -19.45 21.59
C GLN A 351 -15.40 -19.27 21.68
N ALA A 352 -16.03 -18.65 20.68
CA ALA A 352 -17.46 -18.42 20.69
C ALA A 352 -18.29 -19.71 20.62
N LEU A 353 -17.82 -20.70 19.86
CA LEU A 353 -18.44 -22.03 19.82
C LEU A 353 -18.31 -22.77 21.15
N ASP A 354 -17.17 -22.63 21.84
CA ASP A 354 -16.96 -23.21 23.16
C ASP A 354 -17.87 -22.56 24.21
N ASP A 355 -17.95 -21.23 24.23
CA ASP A 355 -18.84 -20.47 25.12
C ASP A 355 -20.32 -20.84 24.89
N ALA A 356 -20.73 -21.01 23.63
CA ALA A 356 -22.12 -21.29 23.24
C ALA A 356 -22.57 -22.74 23.49
N LYS A 357 -21.63 -23.64 23.77
CA LYS A 357 -21.92 -25.06 24.03
C LYS A 357 -22.81 -25.25 25.25
N GLY A 358 -22.61 -24.45 26.29
CA GLY A 358 -23.38 -24.50 27.54
C GLY A 358 -24.75 -23.82 27.47
N TRP A 359 -25.10 -23.16 26.37
CA TRP A 359 -26.38 -22.44 26.24
C TRP A 359 -27.52 -23.41 25.94
N ASP A 360 -28.74 -23.02 26.32
CA ASP A 360 -29.98 -23.71 25.92
C ASP A 360 -29.97 -24.03 24.41
N SER A 361 -30.36 -25.25 24.06
CA SER A 361 -30.38 -25.77 22.68
C SER A 361 -31.15 -24.92 21.68
N ARG A 362 -32.10 -24.09 22.15
CA ARG A 362 -32.90 -23.17 21.32
C ARG A 362 -32.13 -21.93 20.89
N LEU A 363 -31.05 -21.58 21.60
CA LEU A 363 -30.28 -20.36 21.36
C LEU A 363 -29.30 -20.54 20.20
N THR A 364 -29.33 -19.62 19.25
CA THR A 364 -28.42 -19.57 18.11
C THR A 364 -27.20 -18.70 18.37
N LEU A 365 -26.13 -18.94 17.62
CA LEU A 365 -24.92 -18.11 17.59
C LEU A 365 -24.74 -17.56 16.17
N SER A 366 -24.71 -16.24 16.03
CA SER A 366 -24.42 -15.52 14.79
C SER A 366 -22.94 -15.11 14.76
N VAL A 367 -22.24 -15.30 13.63
CA VAL A 367 -20.85 -14.84 13.44
C VAL A 367 -20.67 -14.10 12.12
N ASN A 368 -20.05 -12.92 12.18
CA ASN A 368 -19.73 -12.11 11.01
C ASN A 368 -18.53 -12.65 10.24
N ILE A 369 -18.66 -12.78 8.91
CA ILE A 369 -17.61 -13.29 8.03
C ILE A 369 -17.17 -12.24 7.02
N SER A 370 -15.86 -11.97 6.98
CA SER A 370 -15.26 -11.01 6.04
C SER A 370 -15.36 -11.48 4.57
N PRO A 371 -15.53 -10.56 3.60
CA PRO A 371 -15.44 -10.86 2.18
C PRO A 371 -14.13 -11.58 1.78
N LEU A 372 -13.02 -11.26 2.46
CA LEU A 372 -11.72 -11.89 2.18
C LEU A 372 -11.71 -13.36 2.57
N GLN A 373 -12.40 -13.74 3.64
CA GLN A 373 -12.52 -15.13 4.08
C GLN A 373 -13.36 -15.96 3.11
N LEU A 374 -14.43 -15.38 2.54
CA LEU A 374 -15.27 -16.07 1.54
C LEU A 374 -14.56 -16.35 0.21
N ARG A 375 -13.43 -15.68 -0.05
CA ARG A 375 -12.58 -15.97 -1.21
C ARG A 375 -11.76 -17.26 -1.03
N ASP A 376 -11.56 -17.72 0.20
CA ASP A 376 -10.87 -18.99 0.49
C ASP A 376 -11.76 -20.17 0.11
N PRO A 377 -11.39 -20.99 -0.90
CA PRO A 377 -12.16 -22.18 -1.28
C PRO A 377 -12.29 -23.23 -0.17
N TRP A 378 -11.44 -23.16 0.87
CA TRP A 378 -11.41 -24.09 2.00
C TRP A 378 -12.16 -23.57 3.23
N PHE A 379 -12.77 -22.39 3.16
CA PHE A 379 -13.45 -21.76 4.29
C PHE A 379 -14.52 -22.67 4.91
N ALA A 380 -15.39 -23.27 4.08
CA ALA A 380 -16.46 -24.13 4.58
C ALA A 380 -15.92 -25.37 5.32
N GLN A 381 -14.81 -25.94 4.87
CA GLN A 381 -14.15 -27.09 5.50
C GLN A 381 -13.50 -26.69 6.82
N LYS A 382 -12.87 -25.51 6.88
CA LYS A 382 -12.28 -24.96 8.11
C LYS A 382 -13.35 -24.68 9.16
N LEU A 383 -14.46 -24.05 8.78
CA LEU A 383 -15.58 -23.80 9.69
C LEU A 383 -16.20 -25.10 10.20
N LEU A 384 -16.38 -26.10 9.33
CA LEU A 384 -16.86 -27.42 9.74
C LEU A 384 -15.91 -28.09 10.74
N LYS A 385 -14.59 -27.96 10.53
CA LYS A 385 -13.59 -28.46 11.48
C LYS A 385 -13.77 -27.82 12.86
N LEU A 386 -13.94 -26.50 12.93
CA LEU A 386 -14.18 -25.79 14.20
C LEU A 386 -15.46 -26.26 14.88
N LEU A 387 -16.55 -26.43 14.13
CA LEU A 387 -17.81 -26.97 14.65
C LEU A 387 -17.65 -28.37 15.24
N LEU A 388 -16.90 -29.25 14.55
CA LEU A 388 -16.62 -30.61 15.02
C LEU A 388 -15.75 -30.61 16.28
N GLU A 389 -14.71 -29.78 16.32
CA GLU A 389 -13.84 -29.65 17.49
C GLU A 389 -14.59 -29.13 18.72
N ALA A 390 -15.51 -28.17 18.53
CA ALA A 390 -16.36 -27.66 19.60
C ALA A 390 -17.57 -28.58 19.93
N SER A 391 -17.85 -29.58 19.10
CA SER A 391 -19.09 -30.39 19.16
C SER A 391 -20.36 -29.52 19.11
N PHE A 392 -20.34 -28.44 18.33
CA PHE A 392 -21.44 -27.49 18.23
C PHE A 392 -22.42 -27.89 17.11
N PRO A 393 -23.74 -27.97 17.36
CA PRO A 393 -24.71 -28.36 16.34
C PRO A 393 -24.76 -27.32 15.19
N PRO A 394 -24.52 -27.71 13.92
CA PRO A 394 -24.43 -26.75 12.81
C PRO A 394 -25.69 -25.88 12.61
N HIS A 395 -26.88 -26.42 12.91
CA HIS A 395 -28.16 -25.71 12.78
C HIS A 395 -28.36 -24.56 13.77
N ARG A 396 -27.53 -24.49 14.81
CA ARG A 396 -27.49 -23.38 15.77
C ARG A 396 -26.53 -22.27 15.33
N LEU A 397 -25.65 -22.52 14.36
CA LEU A 397 -24.72 -21.52 13.82
C LEU A 397 -25.38 -20.78 12.65
N GLU A 398 -25.33 -19.46 12.71
CA GLU A 398 -25.70 -18.54 11.64
C GLU A 398 -24.46 -17.75 11.24
N ILE A 399 -24.12 -17.74 9.95
CA ILE A 399 -23.05 -16.90 9.43
C ILE A 399 -23.64 -15.67 8.75
N GLU A 400 -23.06 -14.52 9.03
CA GLU A 400 -23.51 -13.23 8.54
C GLU A 400 -22.52 -12.72 7.52
N ILE A 401 -23.00 -12.36 6.33
CA ILE A 401 -22.18 -11.86 5.23
C ILE A 401 -22.72 -10.53 4.73
N THR A 402 -21.84 -9.57 4.52
CA THR A 402 -22.25 -8.27 3.98
C THR A 402 -22.59 -8.37 2.49
N GLU A 403 -23.44 -7.46 2.04
CA GLU A 403 -23.82 -7.33 0.62
C GLU A 403 -22.63 -7.15 -0.33
N SER A 404 -21.58 -6.46 0.11
CA SER A 404 -20.36 -6.22 -0.69
C SER A 404 -19.65 -7.51 -1.13
N CYS A 405 -19.87 -8.62 -0.41
CA CYS A 405 -19.34 -9.94 -0.75
C CYS A 405 -19.87 -10.46 -2.09
N LEU A 406 -21.05 -9.99 -2.52
CA LEU A 406 -21.77 -10.56 -3.66
C LEU A 406 -21.27 -10.07 -5.02
N HIS A 407 -20.55 -8.94 -5.08
CA HIS A 407 -20.15 -8.30 -6.35
C HIS A 407 -18.91 -8.92 -7.00
N GLN A 408 -18.04 -9.59 -6.24
CA GLN A 408 -16.70 -9.93 -6.74
C GLN A 408 -16.61 -11.30 -7.41
N ASN A 409 -17.36 -12.32 -6.93
CA ASN A 409 -17.39 -13.65 -7.55
C ASN A 409 -18.63 -14.47 -7.13
N LEU A 410 -19.79 -14.14 -7.71
CA LEU A 410 -21.07 -14.74 -7.34
C LEU A 410 -21.10 -16.27 -7.44
N ALA A 411 -20.42 -16.87 -8.42
CA ALA A 411 -20.41 -18.32 -8.61
C ALA A 411 -19.68 -19.05 -7.46
N GLN A 412 -18.57 -18.48 -7.00
CA GLN A 412 -17.81 -19.00 -5.87
C GLN A 412 -18.60 -18.85 -4.56
N VAL A 413 -19.15 -17.66 -4.31
CA VAL A 413 -19.97 -17.38 -3.12
C VAL A 413 -21.18 -18.31 -3.07
N ARG A 414 -21.89 -18.51 -4.19
CA ARG A 414 -23.01 -19.44 -4.26
C ARG A 414 -22.61 -20.87 -3.88
N THR A 415 -21.47 -21.34 -4.37
CA THR A 415 -20.97 -22.69 -4.08
C THR A 415 -20.65 -22.85 -2.59
N LEU A 416 -20.00 -21.84 -2.00
CA LEU A 416 -19.64 -21.81 -0.59
C LEU A 416 -20.90 -21.77 0.30
N ILE A 417 -21.85 -20.87 0.05
CA ILE A 417 -23.12 -20.78 0.79
C ILE A 417 -23.88 -22.12 0.69
N THR A 418 -23.99 -22.70 -0.50
CA THR A 418 -24.66 -24.00 -0.68
C THR A 418 -23.97 -25.10 0.12
N SER A 419 -22.63 -25.11 0.16
CA SER A 419 -21.86 -26.05 0.97
C SER A 419 -22.15 -25.91 2.47
N LEU A 420 -22.21 -24.68 2.98
CA LEU A 420 -22.51 -24.43 4.40
C LEU A 420 -23.94 -24.86 4.76
N LYS A 421 -24.91 -24.55 3.89
CA LYS A 421 -26.30 -24.97 4.09
C LYS A 421 -26.49 -26.48 4.06
N ASN A 422 -25.76 -27.18 3.20
CA ASN A 422 -25.77 -28.65 3.18
C ASN A 422 -25.24 -29.26 4.48
N GLN A 423 -24.45 -28.50 5.26
CA GLN A 423 -23.99 -28.90 6.60
C GLN A 423 -24.97 -28.49 7.71
N GLY A 424 -26.06 -27.78 7.37
CA GLY A 424 -27.07 -27.30 8.30
C GLY A 424 -26.84 -25.88 8.83
N ILE A 425 -25.77 -25.19 8.44
CA ILE A 425 -25.46 -23.83 8.87
C ILE A 425 -26.40 -22.84 8.17
N LYS A 426 -26.92 -21.86 8.92
CA LYS A 426 -27.78 -20.79 8.38
C LYS A 426 -26.93 -19.65 7.85
N VAL A 427 -27.44 -18.94 6.84
CA VAL A 427 -26.74 -17.79 6.25
C VAL A 427 -27.65 -16.57 6.21
N SER A 428 -27.22 -15.48 6.86
CA SER A 428 -27.90 -14.19 6.83
C SER A 428 -27.15 -13.20 5.93
N LEU A 429 -27.92 -12.32 5.30
CA LEU A 429 -27.41 -11.18 4.55
C LEU A 429 -27.43 -9.95 5.46
N ASP A 430 -26.25 -9.41 5.73
CA ASP A 430 -26.03 -8.28 6.62
C ASP A 430 -25.93 -6.94 5.87
N ASP A 431 -26.15 -5.83 6.59
CA ASP A 431 -26.15 -4.44 6.12
C ASP A 431 -27.06 -4.18 4.91
N PHE A 432 -28.20 -4.87 4.80
CA PHE A 432 -29.03 -4.82 3.60
C PHE A 432 -29.61 -3.41 3.37
N GLY A 433 -29.42 -2.90 2.14
CA GLY A 433 -29.91 -1.58 1.72
C GLY A 433 -28.86 -0.47 1.70
N THR A 434 -27.64 -0.74 2.17
CA THR A 434 -26.52 0.22 2.12
C THR A 434 -25.69 0.14 0.82
N GLY A 435 -25.88 -0.91 0.01
CA GLY A 435 -25.10 -1.17 -1.21
C GLY A 435 -25.93 -1.33 -2.50
N TYR A 436 -25.34 -2.02 -3.49
CA TYR A 436 -25.91 -2.28 -4.82
C TYR A 436 -26.45 -3.72 -5.00
N SER A 437 -27.23 -4.24 -4.06
CA SER A 437 -27.92 -5.53 -4.18
C SER A 437 -29.03 -5.42 -5.18
N SER A 438 -28.95 -6.20 -6.25
CA SER A 438 -30.14 -6.45 -7.07
C SER A 438 -31.02 -7.48 -6.36
N LEU A 439 -32.33 -7.29 -6.39
CA LEU A 439 -33.31 -8.32 -5.97
C LEU A 439 -33.07 -9.67 -6.64
N ALA A 440 -32.46 -9.67 -7.83
CA ALA A 440 -32.06 -10.88 -8.54
C ALA A 440 -30.98 -11.67 -7.79
N LEU A 441 -30.01 -11.00 -7.14
CA LEU A 441 -28.97 -11.64 -6.34
C LEU A 441 -29.57 -12.32 -5.12
N LEU A 442 -30.41 -11.60 -4.38
CA LEU A 442 -31.08 -12.10 -3.18
C LEU A 442 -31.95 -13.33 -3.49
N ARG A 443 -32.63 -13.36 -4.64
CA ARG A 443 -33.39 -14.53 -5.11
C ARG A 443 -32.49 -15.69 -5.56
N SER A 444 -31.28 -15.41 -6.04
CA SER A 444 -30.39 -16.42 -6.63
C SER A 444 -29.55 -17.20 -5.61
N LEU A 445 -29.47 -16.68 -4.38
CA LEU A 445 -28.69 -17.25 -3.29
C LEU A 445 -29.64 -17.72 -2.18
N PRO A 446 -29.36 -18.88 -1.55
CA PRO A 446 -30.27 -19.47 -0.60
C PRO A 446 -30.12 -18.85 0.80
N PHE A 447 -30.31 -17.55 0.96
CA PHE A 447 -30.27 -16.91 2.29
C PHE A 447 -31.43 -17.36 3.19
N ASP A 448 -31.19 -17.38 4.50
CA ASP A 448 -32.18 -17.73 5.53
C ASP A 448 -32.74 -16.50 6.25
N ARG A 449 -32.07 -15.34 6.16
CA ARG A 449 -32.41 -14.13 6.90
C ARG A 449 -31.84 -12.87 6.24
N ILE A 450 -32.53 -11.74 6.44
CA ILE A 450 -32.04 -10.40 6.07
C ILE A 450 -31.89 -9.58 7.35
N LYS A 451 -30.74 -8.91 7.53
CA LYS A 451 -30.54 -7.92 8.59
C LYS A 451 -30.63 -6.51 8.01
N ILE A 452 -31.41 -5.65 8.68
CA ILE A 452 -31.57 -4.23 8.32
C ILE A 452 -30.52 -3.45 9.09
N ASP A 453 -29.68 -2.74 8.34
CA ASP A 453 -28.62 -1.90 8.87
C ASP A 453 -29.14 -0.86 9.89
N ARG A 454 -28.34 -0.67 10.95
CA ARG A 454 -28.62 0.25 12.06
C ARG A 454 -28.91 1.68 11.62
N SER A 455 -28.31 2.18 10.54
CA SER A 455 -28.50 3.57 10.07
C SER A 455 -29.96 3.85 9.67
N PHE A 456 -30.67 2.87 9.11
CA PHE A 456 -32.09 3.00 8.79
C PHE A 456 -32.98 2.87 10.02
N VAL A 457 -32.65 1.94 10.93
CA VAL A 457 -33.44 1.69 12.15
C VAL A 457 -33.34 2.85 13.14
N SER A 458 -32.14 3.38 13.33
CA SER A 458 -31.87 4.49 14.25
C SER A 458 -32.57 5.80 13.85
N SER A 459 -32.83 6.00 12.55
CA SER A 459 -33.50 7.19 12.02
C SER A 459 -34.97 6.96 11.65
N LEU A 460 -35.54 5.80 12.01
CA LEU A 460 -36.89 5.35 11.63
C LEU A 460 -38.00 6.33 12.04
N THR A 461 -37.89 6.94 13.23
CA THR A 461 -38.92 7.84 13.76
C THR A 461 -38.86 9.24 13.17
N ASP A 462 -37.67 9.66 12.74
CA ASP A 462 -37.37 11.06 12.40
C ASP A 462 -37.25 11.28 10.88
N ASN A 463 -36.97 10.21 10.12
CA ASN A 463 -36.80 10.26 8.67
C ASN A 463 -37.80 9.36 7.95
N LYS A 464 -38.68 9.98 7.14
CA LYS A 464 -39.67 9.26 6.33
C LYS A 464 -39.05 8.33 5.30
N ASP A 465 -37.87 8.67 4.77
CA ASP A 465 -37.19 7.84 3.78
C ASP A 465 -36.67 6.55 4.46
N SER A 466 -36.07 6.67 5.65
CA SER A 466 -35.66 5.51 6.45
C SER A 466 -36.86 4.63 6.80
N ALA A 467 -37.98 5.21 7.21
CA ALA A 467 -39.22 4.46 7.48
C ALA A 467 -39.76 3.71 6.25
N ALA A 468 -39.72 4.35 5.08
CA ALA A 468 -40.12 3.72 3.83
C ALA A 468 -39.19 2.55 3.44
N ILE A 469 -37.88 2.71 3.64
CA ILE A 469 -36.88 1.67 3.38
C ILE A 469 -37.10 0.47 4.31
N VAL A 470 -37.21 0.68 5.63
CA VAL A 470 -37.48 -0.39 6.60
C VAL A 470 -38.77 -1.12 6.26
N HIS A 471 -39.84 -0.39 5.94
CA HIS A 471 -41.10 -1.00 5.51
C HIS A 471 -40.95 -1.85 4.24
N ALA A 472 -40.23 -1.34 3.24
CA ALA A 472 -39.99 -2.06 1.99
C ALA A 472 -39.19 -3.35 2.21
N ILE A 473 -38.15 -3.30 3.06
CA ILE A 473 -37.34 -4.48 3.39
C ILE A 473 -38.16 -5.51 4.17
N ALA A 474 -38.96 -5.08 5.15
CA ALA A 474 -39.85 -5.97 5.90
C ALA A 474 -40.87 -6.67 4.99
N MET A 475 -41.48 -5.94 4.06
CA MET A 475 -42.43 -6.49 3.09
C MET A 475 -41.76 -7.44 2.09
N LEU A 476 -40.52 -7.14 1.69
CA LEU A 476 -39.71 -8.01 0.84
C LEU A 476 -39.38 -9.33 1.53
N GLY A 477 -38.93 -9.28 2.79
CA GLY A 477 -38.66 -10.47 3.60
C GLY A 477 -39.88 -11.37 3.68
N LYS A 478 -41.05 -10.79 4.02
CA LYS A 478 -42.33 -11.51 4.02
C LYS A 478 -42.68 -12.12 2.66
N GLY A 479 -42.45 -11.38 1.57
CA GLY A 479 -42.73 -11.86 0.21
C GLY A 479 -41.83 -13.01 -0.26
N LEU A 480 -40.66 -13.16 0.35
CA LEU A 480 -39.67 -14.21 0.03
C LEU A 480 -39.59 -15.31 1.08
N ASP A 481 -40.47 -15.30 2.08
CA ASP A 481 -40.46 -16.20 3.24
C ASP A 481 -39.10 -16.17 3.97
N MET A 482 -38.51 -14.97 4.06
CA MET A 482 -37.20 -14.74 4.64
C MET A 482 -37.35 -13.83 5.87
N PRO A 483 -37.18 -14.37 7.09
CA PRO A 483 -37.22 -13.59 8.33
C PRO A 483 -36.29 -12.38 8.30
N VAL A 484 -36.70 -11.31 8.96
CA VAL A 484 -35.95 -10.05 8.99
C VAL A 484 -35.45 -9.77 10.41
N THR A 485 -34.27 -9.17 10.53
CA THR A 485 -33.71 -8.71 11.82
C THR A 485 -33.40 -7.23 11.73
N ALA A 486 -33.86 -6.44 12.70
CA ALA A 486 -33.59 -5.01 12.76
C ALA A 486 -32.49 -4.73 13.78
N GLU A 487 -31.45 -4.01 13.35
CA GLU A 487 -30.31 -3.70 14.19
C GLU A 487 -30.35 -2.30 14.79
N GLY A 488 -29.71 -2.13 15.95
CA GLY A 488 -29.60 -0.81 16.58
C GLY A 488 -30.92 -0.28 17.14
N ILE A 489 -31.76 -1.15 17.70
CA ILE A 489 -32.93 -0.75 18.47
C ILE A 489 -32.48 -0.12 19.79
N GLU A 490 -32.52 1.21 19.87
CA GLU A 490 -32.06 1.97 21.05
C GLU A 490 -33.19 2.59 21.87
N THR A 491 -34.38 2.76 21.28
CA THR A 491 -35.51 3.43 21.93
C THR A 491 -36.79 2.60 21.86
N SER A 492 -37.66 2.78 22.85
CA SER A 492 -38.99 2.15 22.91
C SER A 492 -39.90 2.57 21.76
N GLU A 493 -39.71 3.76 21.22
CA GLU A 493 -40.42 4.30 20.06
C GLU A 493 -40.06 3.52 18.79
N VAL A 494 -38.76 3.28 18.55
CA VAL A 494 -38.28 2.46 17.42
C VAL A 494 -38.81 1.04 17.55
N LEU A 495 -38.74 0.45 18.76
CA LEU A 495 -39.30 -0.88 19.02
C LEU A 495 -40.79 -0.97 18.68
N SER A 496 -41.59 0.00 19.15
CA SER A 496 -43.04 0.03 18.92
C SER A 496 -43.40 0.11 17.44
N HIS A 497 -42.55 0.78 16.64
CA HIS A 497 -42.73 0.87 15.19
C HIS A 497 -42.37 -0.46 14.51
N LEU A 498 -41.29 -1.13 14.94
CA LEU A 498 -40.86 -2.41 14.37
C LEU A 498 -41.81 -3.57 14.72
N GLN A 499 -42.45 -3.55 15.89
CA GLN A 499 -43.43 -4.55 16.31
C GLN A 499 -44.69 -4.64 15.43
N GLN A 500 -44.88 -3.67 14.52
CA GLN A 500 -45.97 -3.69 13.54
C GLN A 500 -45.71 -4.66 12.39
N TYR A 501 -44.48 -5.16 12.25
CA TYR A 501 -44.08 -6.10 11.21
C TYR A 501 -44.10 -7.55 11.73
N ASP A 502 -44.63 -8.47 10.93
CA ASP A 502 -44.61 -9.90 11.26
C ASP A 502 -43.20 -10.48 11.13
N GLN A 503 -42.84 -11.46 11.98
CA GLN A 503 -41.61 -12.27 11.88
C GLN A 503 -40.29 -11.47 11.90
N ILE A 504 -40.27 -10.38 12.67
CA ILE A 504 -39.08 -9.55 12.84
C ILE A 504 -38.38 -9.87 14.17
N LYS A 505 -37.07 -10.13 14.09
CA LYS A 505 -36.18 -10.12 15.25
C LYS A 505 -35.58 -8.74 15.44
N GLY A 506 -35.09 -8.45 16.63
CA GLY A 506 -34.41 -7.21 16.93
C GLY A 506 -33.17 -7.39 17.78
N GLN A 507 -32.21 -6.51 17.56
CA GLN A 507 -31.02 -6.36 18.36
C GLN A 507 -30.71 -4.88 18.59
N GLY A 508 -30.08 -4.58 19.73
CA GLY A 508 -29.67 -3.22 20.04
C GLY A 508 -29.67 -2.91 21.54
N TYR A 509 -29.18 -1.71 21.85
CA TYR A 509 -28.87 -1.31 23.22
C TYR A 509 -30.07 -1.18 24.15
N LEU A 510 -31.30 -1.13 23.61
CA LEU A 510 -32.51 -1.23 24.42
C LEU A 510 -32.57 -2.53 25.22
N TYR A 511 -32.04 -3.63 24.67
CA TYR A 511 -31.98 -4.95 25.32
C TYR A 511 -30.70 -5.18 26.14
N GLY A 512 -29.75 -4.26 26.02
CA GLY A 512 -28.46 -4.30 26.70
C GLY A 512 -27.29 -4.22 25.72
N ARG A 513 -26.15 -3.79 26.23
CA ARG A 513 -24.90 -3.74 25.45
C ARG A 513 -24.27 -5.13 25.31
N PRO A 514 -23.45 -5.36 24.28
CA PRO A 514 -22.68 -6.60 24.14
C PRO A 514 -21.88 -6.92 25.41
N ARG A 515 -21.91 -8.18 25.86
CA ARG A 515 -21.29 -8.62 27.13
C ARG A 515 -20.22 -9.69 26.89
N PRO A 516 -19.16 -9.76 27.71
CA PRO A 516 -18.19 -10.85 27.66
C PRO A 516 -18.81 -12.17 28.16
N ALA A 517 -18.23 -13.29 27.75
CA ALA A 517 -18.70 -14.65 28.06
C ALA A 517 -19.04 -14.89 29.55
N ALA A 518 -18.15 -14.48 30.47
CA ALA A 518 -18.34 -14.70 31.90
C ALA A 518 -19.60 -14.02 32.45
N GLN A 519 -19.86 -12.77 32.05
CA GLN A 519 -21.07 -12.04 32.45
C GLN A 519 -22.32 -12.60 31.78
N LEU A 520 -22.17 -13.14 30.56
CA LEU A 520 -23.27 -13.76 29.86
C LEU A 520 -23.70 -15.07 30.53
N ALA A 521 -22.74 -15.91 30.94
CA ALA A 521 -23.02 -17.17 31.62
C ALA A 521 -23.81 -16.96 32.92
N GLU A 522 -23.38 -16.04 33.78
CA GLU A 522 -24.11 -15.67 35.01
C GLU A 522 -25.53 -15.18 34.73
N TRP A 523 -25.72 -14.43 33.63
CA TRP A 523 -27.04 -13.91 33.24
C TRP A 523 -27.95 -15.01 32.70
N LEU A 524 -27.43 -15.96 31.92
CA LEU A 524 -28.18 -17.11 31.40
C LEU A 524 -28.58 -18.08 32.52
N GLU A 525 -27.71 -18.32 33.50
CA GLU A 525 -28.04 -19.11 34.71
C GLU A 525 -29.22 -18.51 35.47
N GLY A 526 -29.23 -17.19 35.67
CA GLY A 526 -30.33 -16.49 36.34
C GLY A 526 -31.66 -16.52 35.58
N MET A 527 -31.65 -16.87 34.29
CA MET A 527 -32.83 -17.01 33.44
C MET A 527 -33.24 -18.46 33.16
N GLU A 528 -32.54 -19.45 33.75
CA GLU A 528 -32.72 -20.88 33.47
C GLU A 528 -32.55 -21.23 31.98
N LEU A 529 -31.69 -20.49 31.25
CA LEU A 529 -31.40 -20.67 29.82
C LEU A 529 -30.03 -21.34 29.58
N VAL A 530 -29.72 -22.33 30.42
CA VAL A 530 -28.50 -23.13 30.36
C VAL A 530 -28.86 -24.52 29.87
N ALA A 531 -27.95 -25.18 29.15
CA ALA A 531 -28.17 -26.57 28.72
C ALA A 531 -28.44 -27.49 29.92
N ASP A 532 -29.34 -28.45 29.73
CA ASP A 532 -29.74 -29.39 30.78
C ASP A 532 -28.50 -30.15 31.30
N SER A 533 -28.29 -30.14 32.62
CA SER A 533 -27.08 -30.68 33.30
C SER A 533 -26.77 -32.13 32.91
N GLU A 534 -27.82 -32.93 32.66
CA GLU A 534 -27.68 -34.33 32.22
C GLU A 534 -27.08 -34.45 30.80
N ALA A 535 -27.42 -33.54 29.88
CA ALA A 535 -26.94 -33.59 28.50
C ALA A 535 -25.45 -33.20 28.36
N ILE A 536 -24.97 -32.30 29.21
CA ILE A 536 -23.53 -31.93 29.28
C ILE A 536 -22.71 -33.10 29.81
N SER A 537 -23.18 -33.76 30.89
CA SER A 537 -22.54 -34.95 31.45
C SER A 537 -22.41 -36.10 30.43
N ASP A 538 -23.46 -36.33 29.63
CA ASP A 538 -23.44 -37.38 28.61
C ASP A 538 -22.47 -37.07 27.46
N LEU A 539 -22.35 -35.79 27.06
CA LEU A 539 -21.38 -35.34 26.05
C LEU A 539 -19.93 -35.44 26.56
N GLU A 540 -19.67 -35.12 27.81
CA GLU A 540 -18.35 -35.26 28.45
C GLU A 540 -17.96 -36.74 28.63
N ALA A 541 -18.92 -37.59 28.99
CA ALA A 541 -18.73 -39.03 29.05
C ALA A 541 -18.42 -39.62 27.66
N LEU A 542 -19.11 -39.17 26.61
CA LEU A 542 -18.86 -39.59 25.24
C LEU A 542 -17.47 -39.13 24.75
N ARG A 543 -17.06 -37.90 25.08
CA ARG A 543 -15.72 -37.38 24.77
C ARG A 543 -14.62 -38.21 25.42
N SER A 544 -14.78 -38.52 26.71
CA SER A 544 -13.82 -39.36 27.45
C SER A 544 -13.71 -40.75 26.83
N GLN A 545 -14.82 -41.31 26.33
CA GLN A 545 -14.81 -42.59 25.61
C GLN A 545 -14.11 -42.51 24.24
N ILE A 546 -14.30 -41.42 23.50
CA ILE A 546 -13.65 -41.20 22.20
C ILE A 546 -12.15 -41.00 22.37
N GLU A 547 -11.72 -40.20 23.35
CA GLU A 547 -10.30 -40.00 23.67
C GLU A 547 -9.65 -41.31 24.11
N ALA A 548 -10.30 -42.08 25.01
CA ALA A 548 -9.82 -43.39 25.43
C ALA A 548 -9.73 -44.39 24.26
N LYS A 549 -10.70 -44.37 23.34
CA LYS A 549 -10.67 -45.23 22.14
C LYS A 549 -9.54 -44.84 21.19
N ARG A 550 -9.28 -43.54 21.02
CA ARG A 550 -8.19 -43.02 20.20
C ARG A 550 -6.82 -43.39 20.78
N GLU A 551 -6.65 -43.31 22.10
CA GLU A 551 -5.43 -43.76 22.79
C GLU A 551 -5.23 -45.28 22.67
N ALA A 552 -6.30 -46.07 22.78
CA ALA A 552 -6.23 -47.53 22.59
C ALA A 552 -5.86 -47.91 21.15
N GLU A 553 -6.42 -47.21 20.15
CA GLU A 553 -6.08 -47.43 18.74
C GLU A 553 -4.61 -47.06 18.44
N LEU A 554 -4.12 -45.94 18.99
CA LEU A 554 -2.71 -45.52 18.90
C LEU A 554 -1.77 -46.51 19.59
N SER A 555 -2.14 -47.07 20.75
CA SER A 555 -1.36 -48.09 21.46
C SER A 555 -1.33 -49.42 20.68
N SER A 556 -2.44 -49.83 20.08
CA SER A 556 -2.49 -51.07 19.27
C SER A 556 -1.69 -50.95 17.96
N ALA A 557 -1.65 -49.76 17.36
CA ALA A 557 -0.86 -49.48 16.18
C ALA A 557 0.65 -49.53 16.49
N ALA A 558 1.06 -49.05 17.67
CA ALA A 558 2.46 -49.11 18.14
C ALA A 558 2.93 -50.55 18.45
N GLU A 559 2.07 -51.40 19.00
CA GLU A 559 2.39 -52.82 19.24
C GLU A 559 2.45 -53.66 17.95
N SER A 560 1.73 -53.27 16.90
CA SER A 560 1.75 -53.96 15.59
C SER A 560 3.01 -53.71 14.76
N THR A 561 3.83 -52.72 15.13
CA THR A 561 5.07 -52.35 14.43
C THR A 561 6.34 -53.05 14.93
N ASP A 562 6.23 -53.95 15.93
CA ASP A 562 7.38 -54.69 16.48
C ASP A 562 7.37 -56.17 16.04
N ASP A 563 7.09 -56.44 14.76
CA ASP A 563 7.31 -57.76 14.14
C ASP A 563 8.79 -57.89 13.70
N PRO A 564 9.58 -58.79 14.33
CA PRO A 564 11.00 -58.97 14.02
C PRO A 564 11.27 -59.53 12.60
N GLN A 565 10.25 -59.92 11.83
CA GLN A 565 10.44 -60.56 10.51
C GLN A 565 10.62 -59.58 9.33
N ALA A 566 10.41 -58.26 9.50
CA ALA A 566 10.49 -57.30 8.39
C ALA A 566 11.90 -56.74 8.08
N ARG A 567 12.98 -57.22 8.73
CA ARG A 567 14.37 -56.72 8.52
C ARG A 567 15.24 -57.56 7.57
N GLN A 568 14.66 -58.48 6.81
CA GLN A 568 15.36 -59.19 5.73
C GLN A 568 14.51 -59.25 4.46
N ALA A 569 14.53 -58.17 3.68
CA ALA A 569 14.25 -58.17 2.25
C ALA A 569 14.92 -56.94 1.60
#